data_AF-A0A9P7RXG6-F1
#
_entry.id   AF-A0A9P7RXG6-F1
#
_cell.length_a   1.000
_cell.length_b   1.000
_cell.length_c   1.000
_cell.angle_alpha   90.00
_cell.angle_beta   90.00
_cell.angle_gamma   90.00
#
_symmetry.space_group_name_H-M   'P 1'
#
loop_
_entity.id
_entity.type
_entity.pdbx_description
1 polymer ?
#
loop_
_entity_poly.entity_id
_entity_poly.type
_entity_poly.pdbx_seq_one_letter_code
_entity_poly.pdbx_strand_id
1 'polypeptide(L)'
;MATDETTQDVAPMDSGEKEKETTSGPTTMNTDTTRKRPRLNLTAEGGGRERKRGKSMFGLVVGTLNKAKIEDKERNASEAAKKRQLIEQRLQNKLRKETDSVRRAEEAKKDKTLANRKEEDLQLKDSIYKLRRKRLPQLANFLLTSDVIPDIDDTEKTGDNPLAPPPRSHPPPLYYLPAILTPSQEAFIAKRREEVSEASEKEWKLFREERTTGVVEIQQLRQRVADEDEARKKAVGNEDHQMETSESASKDGLANESHQQRTPRRSGRKTGQRRSLRPHLLQQCRRMMMMLSSISIVCSLLSFGSILLSYVHSFFCELLTFCPSLSHP
;
A
#
# COMPACT_ATOMS: atom_id res chain seq x y z
N MET A 1 -1.57 -29.72 28.88
CA MET A 1 -2.30 -28.78 27.99
C MET A 1 -1.26 -28.04 27.17
N ALA A 2 -1.52 -27.96 25.87
CA ALA A 2 -0.59 -27.52 24.84
C ALA A 2 -0.10 -26.10 25.09
N THR A 3 1.21 -25.96 25.23
CA THR A 3 1.95 -24.70 25.25
C THR A 3 2.12 -24.25 23.81
N ASP A 4 1.43 -23.18 23.42
CA ASP A 4 1.76 -22.40 22.22
C ASP A 4 3.03 -21.59 22.53
N GLU A 5 4.15 -22.28 22.36
CA GLU A 5 5.49 -21.71 22.27
C GLU A 5 5.57 -21.08 20.88
N THR A 6 5.43 -19.76 20.77
CA THR A 6 5.78 -19.04 19.54
C THR A 6 7.30 -19.04 19.42
N THR A 7 7.82 -20.18 18.99
CA THR A 7 9.15 -20.35 18.43
C THR A 7 9.28 -19.33 17.30
N GLN A 8 10.21 -18.38 17.44
CA GLN A 8 10.74 -17.66 16.30
C GLN A 8 11.38 -18.71 15.38
N ASP A 9 10.61 -19.14 14.39
CA ASP A 9 11.06 -19.96 13.28
C ASP A 9 11.95 -19.08 12.38
N VAL A 10 13.16 -18.79 12.87
CA VAL A 10 14.27 -18.39 12.01
C VAL A 10 14.70 -19.68 11.31
N ALA A 11 14.05 -19.95 10.19
CA ALA A 11 14.47 -21.02 9.31
C ALA A 11 15.97 -20.87 9.00
N PRO A 12 16.82 -21.88 9.28
CA PRO A 12 18.11 -21.96 8.64
C PRO A 12 17.83 -22.29 7.18
N MET A 13 17.91 -21.27 6.31
CA MET A 13 17.94 -21.52 4.88
C MET A 13 19.25 -22.23 4.55
N ASP A 14 19.12 -23.55 4.54
CA ASP A 14 19.76 -24.52 3.68
C ASP A 14 20.91 -23.97 2.82
N SER A 15 22.11 -24.20 3.34
CA SER A 15 23.37 -24.23 2.61
C SER A 15 23.36 -25.40 1.62
N GLY A 16 22.99 -25.17 0.36
CA GLY A 16 22.85 -26.33 -0.53
C GLY A 16 22.69 -26.19 -2.03
N GLU A 17 22.70 -25.01 -2.67
CA GLU A 17 22.77 -24.94 -4.14
C GLU A 17 23.96 -24.10 -4.62
N LYS A 18 25.00 -24.85 -5.03
CA LYS A 18 26.10 -24.41 -5.90
C LYS A 18 25.53 -23.96 -7.25
N GLU A 19 25.09 -22.71 -7.35
CA GLU A 19 25.03 -22.02 -8.62
C GLU A 19 26.29 -21.17 -8.80
N LYS A 20 27.27 -21.82 -9.43
CA LYS A 20 28.13 -21.29 -10.48
C LYS A 20 27.99 -19.78 -10.73
N GLU A 21 28.73 -19.01 -9.95
CA GLU A 21 29.02 -17.60 -10.21
C GLU A 21 29.93 -17.51 -11.45
N THR A 22 29.34 -17.59 -12.65
CA THR A 22 29.97 -17.05 -13.86
C THR A 22 29.73 -15.55 -13.87
N THR A 23 30.66 -14.83 -13.24
CA THR A 23 30.89 -13.41 -13.44
C THR A 23 31.28 -13.17 -14.89
N SER A 24 30.29 -13.03 -15.78
CA SER A 24 30.45 -12.45 -17.11
C SER A 24 30.35 -10.93 -17.00
N GLY A 25 31.37 -10.34 -16.40
CA GLY A 25 31.70 -8.94 -16.62
C GLY A 25 31.95 -8.71 -18.13
N PRO A 26 31.59 -7.52 -18.65
CA PRO A 26 31.60 -7.24 -20.07
C PRO A 26 33.00 -7.41 -20.63
N THR A 27 33.09 -8.31 -21.60
CA THR A 27 34.22 -8.50 -22.50
C THR A 27 34.68 -7.14 -23.03
N THR A 28 35.82 -6.66 -22.52
CA THR A 28 36.71 -5.76 -23.23
C THR A 28 37.17 -6.49 -24.49
N MET A 29 36.39 -6.36 -25.57
CA MET A 29 36.83 -6.72 -26.91
C MET A 29 37.93 -5.75 -27.30
N ASN A 30 39.15 -6.17 -27.00
CA ASN A 30 40.38 -5.68 -27.56
C ASN A 30 40.24 -5.64 -29.08
N THR A 31 40.43 -4.43 -29.60
CA THR A 31 40.83 -4.07 -30.95
C THR A 31 41.40 -5.20 -31.80
N ASP A 32 40.58 -5.74 -32.70
CA ASP A 32 41.04 -6.43 -33.90
C ASP A 32 41.73 -5.42 -34.83
N THR A 33 43.01 -5.18 -34.61
CA THR A 33 43.90 -4.62 -35.64
C THR A 33 44.27 -5.72 -36.64
N THR A 34 43.29 -6.24 -37.39
CA THR A 34 43.59 -6.90 -38.65
C THR A 34 43.77 -5.81 -39.70
N ARG A 35 45.04 -5.45 -39.91
CA ARG A 35 45.54 -4.64 -41.03
C ARG A 35 45.14 -5.34 -42.35
N LYS A 36 43.92 -5.08 -42.83
CA LYS A 36 43.53 -5.35 -44.20
C LYS A 36 44.30 -4.36 -45.07
N ARG A 37 45.30 -4.89 -45.78
CA ARG A 37 46.08 -4.20 -46.80
C ARG A 37 45.14 -3.40 -47.71
N PRO A 38 45.44 -2.13 -48.00
CA PRO A 38 44.72 -1.39 -49.04
C PRO A 38 44.91 -2.14 -50.35
N ARG A 39 43.88 -2.86 -50.81
CA ARG A 39 43.86 -3.39 -52.17
C ARG A 39 43.69 -2.19 -53.09
N LEU A 40 44.80 -1.81 -53.71
CA LEU A 40 44.84 -0.89 -54.84
C LEU A 40 43.90 -1.44 -55.93
N ASN A 41 42.75 -0.81 -56.11
CA ASN A 41 41.86 -1.11 -57.23
C ASN A 41 42.53 -0.63 -58.52
N LEU A 42 43.17 -1.56 -59.23
CA LEU A 42 43.68 -1.41 -60.60
C LEU A 42 42.51 -1.40 -61.62
N THR A 43 41.53 -0.52 -61.40
CA THR A 43 40.47 -0.20 -62.38
C THR A 43 40.50 1.30 -62.72
N ALA A 44 41.62 1.97 -62.43
CA ALA A 44 41.91 3.33 -62.88
C ALA A 44 42.73 3.36 -64.19
N GLU A 45 43.01 2.19 -64.79
CA GLU A 45 43.84 2.06 -65.99
C GLU A 45 43.10 1.24 -67.05
N GLY A 46 41.93 1.74 -67.42
CA GLY A 46 40.98 1.08 -68.32
C GLY A 46 40.27 2.04 -69.26
N GLY A 47 41.01 2.99 -69.82
CA GLY A 47 40.73 3.56 -71.13
C GLY A 47 39.53 4.52 -71.28
N GLY A 48 39.60 5.33 -72.33
CA GLY A 48 38.40 5.87 -72.94
C GLY A 48 38.10 7.32 -72.62
N ARG A 49 39.08 8.19 -72.91
CA ARG A 49 38.83 9.44 -73.64
C ARG A 49 37.76 9.16 -74.72
N GLU A 50 36.78 10.06 -74.89
CA GLU A 50 35.65 10.01 -75.85
C GLU A 50 34.38 9.36 -75.26
N ARG A 51 33.27 10.08 -75.03
CA ARG A 51 32.62 11.05 -75.92
C ARG A 51 31.90 12.13 -75.11
N LYS A 52 32.47 13.35 -75.12
CA LYS A 52 31.78 14.62 -74.82
C LYS A 52 30.91 15.07 -76.01
N ARG A 53 30.19 14.17 -76.67
CA ARG A 53 29.37 14.52 -77.84
C ARG A 53 28.04 13.79 -77.77
N GLY A 54 27.01 14.55 -77.38
CA GLY A 54 25.62 14.09 -77.37
C GLY A 54 25.15 13.58 -76.01
N LYS A 55 25.03 14.48 -75.03
CA LYS A 55 23.85 14.43 -74.15
C LYS A 55 22.66 14.67 -75.10
N SER A 56 22.19 13.63 -75.78
CA SER A 56 20.89 13.66 -76.45
C SER A 56 19.90 14.15 -75.40
N MET A 57 19.01 15.09 -75.73
CA MET A 57 18.05 15.64 -74.77
C MET A 57 17.30 14.53 -74.00
N PHE A 58 17.16 13.35 -74.60
CA PHE A 58 16.62 12.15 -73.97
C PHE A 58 17.42 11.68 -72.73
N GLY A 59 18.75 11.77 -72.75
CA GLY A 59 19.60 11.42 -71.60
C GLY A 59 19.54 12.43 -70.45
N LEU A 60 19.22 13.69 -70.75
CA LEU A 60 18.88 14.69 -69.73
C LEU A 60 17.52 14.36 -69.10
N VAL A 61 16.50 14.04 -69.91
CA VAL A 61 15.17 13.65 -69.42
C VAL A 61 15.23 12.37 -68.59
N VAL A 62 15.90 11.32 -69.05
CA VAL A 62 16.07 10.05 -68.30
C VAL A 62 16.93 10.26 -67.05
N GLY A 63 17.95 11.12 -67.12
CA GLY A 63 18.76 11.51 -65.96
C GLY A 63 17.94 12.25 -64.91
N THR A 64 17.06 13.18 -65.31
CA THR A 64 16.15 13.89 -64.40
C THR A 64 15.07 12.97 -63.82
N LEU A 65 14.58 12.01 -64.59
CA LEU A 65 13.55 11.06 -64.15
C LEU A 65 14.12 10.06 -63.13
N ASN A 66 15.35 9.59 -63.35
CA ASN A 66 16.07 8.77 -62.37
C ASN A 66 16.47 9.58 -61.13
N LYS A 67 16.87 10.84 -61.29
CA LYS A 67 17.17 11.73 -60.15
C LYS A 67 15.93 12.02 -59.30
N ALA A 68 14.79 12.30 -59.94
CA ALA A 68 13.51 12.45 -59.25
C ALA A 68 13.09 11.16 -58.54
N LYS A 69 13.29 9.99 -59.16
CA LYS A 69 12.99 8.69 -58.54
C LYS A 69 13.91 8.35 -57.36
N ILE A 70 15.18 8.78 -57.40
CA ILE A 70 16.12 8.62 -56.29
C ILE A 70 15.76 9.55 -55.14
N GLU A 71 15.48 10.83 -55.43
CA GLU A 71 15.08 11.81 -54.41
C GLU A 71 13.74 11.42 -53.78
N ASP A 72 12.80 10.88 -54.55
CA ASP A 72 11.51 10.39 -54.05
C ASP A 72 11.66 9.09 -53.25
N LYS A 73 12.62 8.21 -53.59
CA LYS A 73 13.00 7.08 -52.76
C LYS A 73 13.69 7.51 -51.46
N GLU A 74 14.50 8.55 -51.48
CA GLU A 74 15.21 9.08 -50.31
C GLU A 74 14.26 9.83 -49.36
N ARG A 75 13.29 10.56 -49.93
CA ARG A 75 12.15 11.13 -49.19
C ARG A 75 11.22 10.04 -48.65
N ASN A 76 10.82 9.06 -49.44
CA ASN A 76 10.00 7.95 -48.94
C ASN A 76 10.74 7.07 -47.91
N ALA A 77 12.05 6.86 -48.07
CA ALA A 77 12.86 6.15 -47.09
C ALA A 77 12.97 6.95 -45.79
N SER A 78 13.12 8.28 -45.85
CA SER A 78 13.16 9.13 -44.66
C SER A 78 11.79 9.29 -43.99
N GLU A 79 10.70 9.37 -44.75
CA GLU A 79 9.34 9.39 -44.18
C GLU A 79 8.92 8.04 -43.59
N ALA A 80 9.22 6.93 -44.26
CA ALA A 80 8.98 5.59 -43.73
C ALA A 80 9.84 5.32 -42.48
N ALA A 81 11.10 5.75 -42.47
CA ALA A 81 11.97 5.66 -41.30
C ALA A 81 11.45 6.51 -40.13
N LYS A 82 11.02 7.76 -40.39
CA LYS A 82 10.38 8.62 -39.38
C LYS A 82 9.11 7.99 -38.81
N LYS A 83 8.25 7.40 -39.66
CA LYS A 83 7.05 6.68 -39.21
C LYS A 83 7.41 5.46 -38.33
N ARG A 84 8.43 4.69 -38.69
CA ARG A 84 8.94 3.58 -37.86
C ARG A 84 9.46 4.06 -36.51
N GLN A 85 10.27 5.13 -36.50
CA GLN A 85 10.79 5.73 -35.27
C GLN A 85 9.66 6.22 -34.36
N LEU A 86 8.62 6.88 -34.92
CA LEU A 86 7.46 7.32 -34.14
C LEU A 86 6.66 6.15 -33.56
N ILE A 87 6.50 5.06 -34.30
CA ILE A 87 5.84 3.85 -33.80
C ILE A 87 6.65 3.21 -32.67
N GLU A 88 7.95 3.05 -32.86
CA GLU A 88 8.84 2.48 -31.85
C GLU A 88 8.90 3.34 -30.59
N GLN A 89 8.97 4.66 -30.73
CA GLN A 89 8.89 5.60 -29.61
C GLN A 89 7.55 5.49 -28.87
N ARG A 90 6.43 5.37 -29.59
CA ARG A 90 5.11 5.13 -28.98
C ARG A 90 5.06 3.80 -28.22
N LEU A 91 5.62 2.74 -28.78
CA LEU A 91 5.67 1.43 -28.13
C LEU A 91 6.54 1.45 -26.87
N GLN A 92 7.74 2.05 -26.93
CA GLN A 92 8.60 2.20 -25.76
C GLN A 92 7.92 3.03 -24.66
N ASN A 93 7.22 4.11 -25.02
CA ASN A 93 6.45 4.91 -24.08
C ASN A 93 5.29 4.12 -23.44
N LYS A 94 4.61 3.26 -24.20
CA LYS A 94 3.57 2.36 -23.65
C LYS A 94 4.17 1.35 -22.68
N LEU A 95 5.25 0.68 -23.06
CA LEU A 95 5.92 -0.29 -22.19
C LEU A 95 6.39 0.35 -20.87
N ARG A 96 6.96 1.55 -20.92
CA ARG A 96 7.35 2.30 -19.70
C ARG A 96 6.14 2.60 -18.82
N LYS A 97 5.06 3.12 -19.41
CA LYS A 97 3.82 3.42 -18.67
C LYS A 97 3.17 2.19 -18.05
N GLU A 98 3.10 1.08 -18.77
CA GLU A 98 2.57 -0.19 -18.27
C GLU A 98 3.44 -0.73 -17.13
N THR A 99 4.77 -0.70 -17.28
CA THR A 99 5.71 -1.14 -16.23
C THR A 99 5.56 -0.30 -14.97
N ASP A 100 5.51 1.03 -15.09
CA ASP A 100 5.30 1.93 -13.95
C ASP A 100 3.91 1.76 -13.32
N SER A 101 2.89 1.49 -14.14
CA SER A 101 1.54 1.22 -13.66
C SER A 101 1.47 -0.08 -12.86
N VAL A 102 2.15 -1.14 -13.31
CA VAL A 102 2.23 -2.41 -12.58
C VAL A 102 2.94 -2.21 -11.26
N ARG A 103 4.07 -1.49 -11.25
CA ARG A 103 4.83 -1.19 -10.03
C ARG A 103 3.99 -0.43 -8.99
N ARG A 104 3.29 0.64 -9.39
CA ARG A 104 2.41 1.40 -8.50
C ARG A 104 1.24 0.58 -7.98
N ALA A 105 0.65 -0.29 -8.81
CA ALA A 105 -0.42 -1.18 -8.37
C ALA A 105 0.06 -2.21 -7.34
N GLU A 106 1.28 -2.73 -7.47
CA GLU A 106 1.87 -3.62 -6.48
C GLU A 106 2.19 -2.91 -5.17
N GLU A 107 2.73 -1.69 -5.22
CA GLU A 107 2.97 -0.84 -4.05
C GLU A 107 1.66 -0.53 -3.30
N ALA A 108 0.59 -0.14 -4.02
CA ALA A 108 -0.73 0.07 -3.43
C ALA A 108 -1.30 -1.20 -2.78
N LYS A 109 -1.09 -2.38 -3.39
CA LYS A 109 -1.51 -3.65 -2.79
C LYS A 109 -0.74 -3.96 -1.50
N LYS A 110 0.57 -3.68 -1.46
CA LYS A 110 1.40 -3.83 -0.24
C LYS A 110 0.91 -2.89 0.86
N ASP A 111 0.70 -1.62 0.55
CA ASP A 111 0.19 -0.62 1.50
C ASP A 111 -1.18 -1.02 2.06
N LYS A 112 -2.07 -1.57 1.23
CA LYS A 112 -3.36 -2.11 1.68
C LYS A 112 -3.20 -3.25 2.69
N THR A 113 -2.34 -4.23 2.41
CA THR A 113 -2.10 -5.35 3.34
C THR A 113 -1.42 -4.88 4.63
N LEU A 114 -0.53 -3.89 4.54
CA LEU A 114 0.17 -3.31 5.67
C LEU A 114 -0.79 -2.52 6.57
N ALA A 115 -1.71 -1.75 6.00
CA ALA A 115 -2.75 -1.05 6.75
C ALA A 115 -3.63 -2.02 7.55
N ASN A 116 -4.03 -3.15 6.95
CA ASN A 116 -4.83 -4.16 7.64
C ASN A 116 -4.06 -4.83 8.80
N ARG A 117 -2.80 -5.22 8.58
CA ARG A 117 -1.95 -5.80 9.64
C ARG A 117 -1.78 -4.85 10.82
N LYS A 118 -1.48 -3.57 10.55
CA LYS A 118 -1.36 -2.54 11.59
C LYS A 118 -2.65 -2.35 12.38
N GLU A 119 -3.80 -2.41 11.71
CA GLU A 119 -5.10 -2.28 12.38
C GLU A 119 -5.40 -3.47 13.29
N GLU A 120 -5.14 -4.70 12.82
CA GLU A 120 -5.28 -5.92 13.62
C GLU A 120 -4.36 -5.90 14.85
N ASP A 121 -3.09 -5.53 14.67
CA ASP A 121 -2.12 -5.39 15.77
C ASP A 121 -2.58 -4.35 16.81
N LEU A 122 -3.11 -3.20 16.34
CA LEU A 122 -3.63 -2.16 17.23
C LEU A 122 -4.83 -2.66 18.03
N GLN A 123 -5.73 -3.43 17.41
CA GLN A 123 -6.88 -4.03 18.09
C GLN A 123 -6.45 -5.06 19.14
N LEU A 124 -5.46 -5.91 18.81
CA LEU A 124 -4.89 -6.87 19.76
C LEU A 124 -4.27 -6.14 20.96
N LYS A 125 -3.44 -5.12 20.72
CA LYS A 125 -2.87 -4.28 21.79
C LYS A 125 -3.96 -3.65 22.65
N ASP A 126 -4.99 -3.07 22.06
CA ASP A 126 -6.12 -2.45 22.78
C ASP A 126 -6.80 -3.45 23.72
N SER A 127 -7.03 -4.68 23.26
CA SER A 127 -7.61 -5.73 24.10
C SER A 127 -6.72 -6.11 25.29
N ILE A 128 -5.39 -6.20 25.08
CA ILE A 128 -4.41 -6.52 26.13
C ILE A 128 -4.35 -5.42 27.18
N TYR A 129 -4.22 -4.15 26.77
CA TYR A 129 -4.15 -3.03 27.71
C TYR A 129 -5.46 -2.86 28.49
N LYS A 130 -6.62 -3.07 27.85
CA LYS A 130 -7.91 -3.09 28.55
C LYS A 130 -7.99 -4.19 29.61
N LEU A 131 -7.48 -5.39 29.30
CA LEU A 131 -7.44 -6.50 30.25
C LEU A 131 -6.51 -6.18 31.43
N ARG A 132 -5.30 -5.67 31.17
CA ARG A 132 -4.32 -5.29 32.20
C ARG A 132 -4.85 -4.21 33.13
N ARG A 133 -5.44 -3.15 32.58
CA ARG A 133 -6.04 -2.04 33.34
C ARG A 133 -7.11 -2.50 34.33
N LYS A 134 -7.87 -3.55 33.99
CA LYS A 134 -8.88 -4.11 34.90
C LYS A 134 -8.29 -5.13 35.87
N ARG A 135 -7.44 -6.03 35.37
CA ARG A 135 -6.98 -7.21 36.09
C ARG A 135 -5.87 -6.91 37.09
N LEU A 136 -4.88 -6.08 36.74
CA LEU A 136 -3.73 -5.85 37.61
C LEU A 136 -4.11 -5.13 38.91
N PRO A 137 -4.94 -4.06 38.90
CA PRO A 137 -5.41 -3.45 40.14
C PRO A 137 -6.21 -4.41 41.02
N GLN A 138 -6.92 -5.38 40.44
CA GLN A 138 -7.63 -6.41 41.22
C GLN A 138 -6.65 -7.39 41.89
N LEU A 139 -5.58 -7.78 41.20
CA LEU A 139 -4.56 -8.68 41.75
C LEU A 139 -3.68 -8.01 42.80
N ALA A 140 -3.49 -6.69 42.73
CA ALA A 140 -2.78 -5.90 43.72
C ALA A 140 -3.41 -5.96 45.12
N ASN A 141 -4.65 -6.44 45.25
CA ASN A 141 -5.33 -6.65 46.52
C ASN A 141 -4.83 -7.87 47.32
N PHE A 142 -4.04 -8.75 46.69
CA PHE A 142 -3.58 -10.01 47.25
C PHE A 142 -2.06 -9.99 47.52
N LEU A 143 -1.64 -10.79 48.50
CA LEU A 143 -0.23 -11.09 48.74
C LEU A 143 0.21 -12.25 47.84
N LEU A 144 1.47 -12.24 47.44
CA LEU A 144 2.13 -13.34 46.74
C LEU A 144 3.05 -14.09 47.69
N THR A 145 3.21 -15.40 47.46
CA THR A 145 4.18 -16.22 48.18
C THR A 145 5.64 -15.80 47.94
N SER A 146 5.90 -15.05 46.88
CA SER A 146 7.21 -14.50 46.53
C SER A 146 7.47 -13.09 47.07
N ASP A 147 6.49 -12.48 47.75
CA ASP A 147 6.64 -11.11 48.24
C ASP A 147 7.59 -11.05 49.44
N VAL A 148 8.50 -10.08 49.40
CA VAL A 148 9.33 -9.69 50.54
C VAL A 148 8.67 -8.46 51.16
N ILE A 149 8.10 -8.63 52.36
CA ILE A 149 7.44 -7.55 53.10
C ILE A 149 8.47 -6.99 54.08
N PRO A 150 8.98 -5.77 53.86
CA PRO A 150 9.90 -5.16 54.81
C PRO A 150 9.19 -4.86 56.13
N ASP A 151 9.93 -4.96 57.23
CA ASP A 151 9.48 -4.43 58.51
C ASP A 151 9.39 -2.89 58.43
N ILE A 152 8.58 -2.29 59.30
CA ILE A 152 8.15 -0.87 59.22
C ILE A 152 9.33 0.11 59.14
N ASP A 153 10.51 -0.29 59.61
CA ASP A 153 11.71 0.57 59.69
C ASP A 153 12.62 0.49 58.44
N ASP A 154 12.45 -0.52 57.58
CA ASP A 154 13.30 -0.73 56.40
C ASP A 154 12.70 -0.14 55.13
N THR A 155 12.76 1.19 55.03
CA THR A 155 12.23 1.99 53.91
C THR A 155 13.01 1.88 52.57
N GLU A 156 13.71 0.78 52.31
CA GLU A 156 14.47 0.66 51.05
C GLU A 156 13.59 0.21 49.87
N LYS A 157 13.80 0.90 48.74
CA LYS A 157 12.97 0.83 47.53
C LYS A 157 13.11 -0.53 46.83
N THR A 158 12.06 -1.34 46.84
CA THR A 158 11.88 -2.43 45.88
C THR A 158 11.47 -1.85 44.51
N GLY A 159 12.48 -1.32 43.81
CA GLY A 159 12.34 -0.74 42.48
C GLY A 159 12.36 -1.80 41.39
N ASP A 160 11.27 -2.55 41.25
CA ASP A 160 10.97 -3.29 40.03
C ASP A 160 9.64 -2.80 39.45
N ASN A 161 9.54 -2.84 38.12
CA ASN A 161 8.32 -2.43 37.40
C ASN A 161 7.07 -3.09 38.02
N PRO A 162 6.11 -2.34 38.60
CA PRO A 162 4.96 -2.92 39.32
C PRO A 162 4.00 -3.69 38.40
N LEU A 163 4.16 -3.54 37.07
CA LEU A 163 3.38 -4.25 36.06
C LEU A 163 4.09 -5.53 35.57
N ALA A 164 5.32 -5.78 36.01
CA ALA A 164 6.03 -7.00 35.63
C ALA A 164 5.26 -8.22 36.15
N PRO A 165 5.14 -9.29 35.34
CA PRO A 165 4.56 -10.53 35.84
C PRO A 165 5.43 -11.08 36.98
N PRO A 166 4.83 -11.72 38.00
CA PRO A 166 5.59 -12.37 39.06
C PRO A 166 6.66 -13.31 38.49
N PRO A 167 7.81 -13.44 39.16
CA PRO A 167 8.85 -14.35 38.72
C PRO A 167 8.29 -15.76 38.61
N ARG A 168 8.62 -16.45 37.51
CA ARG A 168 8.20 -17.82 37.27
C ARG A 168 9.00 -18.76 38.17
N SER A 169 8.54 -18.99 39.40
CA SER A 169 9.10 -19.99 40.30
C SER A 169 8.42 -21.35 40.12
N HIS A 170 9.13 -22.42 40.51
CA HIS A 170 8.56 -23.76 40.70
C HIS A 170 8.64 -24.10 42.20
N PRO A 171 7.51 -24.15 42.94
CA PRO A 171 6.12 -24.06 42.48
C PRO A 171 5.69 -22.64 42.04
N PRO A 172 4.64 -22.51 41.20
CA PRO A 172 4.12 -21.20 40.78
C PRO A 172 3.69 -20.34 41.98
N PRO A 173 3.94 -19.02 41.96
CA PRO A 173 3.48 -18.13 43.01
C PRO A 173 1.97 -18.17 43.16
N LEU A 174 1.50 -18.24 44.40
CA LEU A 174 0.08 -18.24 44.71
C LEU A 174 -0.33 -16.86 45.23
N TYR A 175 -1.46 -16.36 44.74
CA TYR A 175 -2.13 -15.18 45.29
C TYR A 175 -3.00 -15.62 46.45
N TYR A 176 -2.80 -15.03 47.63
CA TYR A 176 -3.59 -15.31 48.81
C TYR A 176 -3.92 -14.03 49.58
N LEU A 177 -5.00 -14.07 50.34
CA LEU A 177 -5.40 -12.98 51.23
C LEU A 177 -5.72 -13.58 52.61
N PRO A 178 -4.85 -13.39 53.61
CA PRO A 178 -5.14 -13.80 54.98
C PRO A 178 -6.43 -13.18 55.52
N ALA A 179 -7.16 -13.90 56.37
CA ALA A 179 -8.37 -13.38 57.00
C ALA A 179 -8.09 -12.24 58.00
N ILE A 180 -6.89 -12.22 58.58
CA ILE A 180 -6.40 -11.17 59.48
C ILE A 180 -5.06 -10.72 58.92
N LEU A 181 -4.95 -9.43 58.57
CA LEU A 181 -3.73 -8.83 58.05
C LEU A 181 -2.96 -8.15 59.19
N THR A 182 -1.63 -8.20 59.13
CA THR A 182 -0.78 -7.37 59.99
C THR A 182 -0.76 -5.92 59.48
N PRO A 183 -0.54 -4.91 60.33
CA PRO A 183 -0.45 -3.52 59.88
C PRO A 183 0.61 -3.29 58.79
N SER A 184 1.72 -4.02 58.84
CA SER A 184 2.76 -4.01 57.79
C SER A 184 2.24 -4.55 56.46
N GLN A 185 1.44 -5.63 56.47
CA GLN A 185 0.81 -6.19 55.27
C GLN A 185 -0.24 -5.25 54.70
N GLU A 186 -1.05 -4.60 55.53
CA GLU A 186 -2.05 -3.63 55.09
C GLU A 186 -1.39 -2.43 54.38
N ALA A 187 -0.34 -1.86 54.99
CA ALA A 187 0.42 -0.77 54.40
C ALA A 187 1.07 -1.18 53.07
N PHE A 188 1.62 -2.40 53.01
CA PHE A 188 2.22 -2.95 51.80
C PHE A 188 1.20 -3.11 50.65
N ILE A 189 0.04 -3.70 50.93
CA ILE A 189 -1.04 -3.87 49.95
C ILE A 189 -1.56 -2.50 49.50
N ALA A 190 -1.75 -1.55 50.42
CA ALA A 190 -2.20 -0.20 50.09
C ALA A 190 -1.22 0.49 49.12
N LYS A 191 0.07 0.50 49.45
CA LYS A 191 1.13 1.05 48.59
C LYS A 191 1.15 0.38 47.22
N ARG A 192 1.11 -0.95 47.16
CA ARG A 192 1.06 -1.70 45.90
C ARG A 192 -0.16 -1.35 45.05
N ARG A 193 -1.35 -1.20 45.66
CA ARG A 193 -2.57 -0.81 44.94
C ARG A 193 -2.39 0.54 44.27
N GLU A 194 -1.86 1.51 45.00
CA GLU A 194 -1.58 2.85 44.48
C GLU A 194 -0.57 2.78 43.32
N GLU A 195 0.57 2.13 43.52
CA GLU A 195 1.62 1.99 42.49
C GLU A 195 1.13 1.26 41.23
N VAL A 196 0.44 0.13 41.38
CA VAL A 196 -0.11 -0.63 40.25
C VAL A 196 -1.22 0.15 39.55
N SER A 197 -2.09 0.83 40.29
CA SER A 197 -3.15 1.66 39.70
C SER A 197 -2.55 2.81 38.89
N GLU A 198 -1.61 3.56 39.47
CA GLU A 198 -0.94 4.67 38.81
C GLU A 198 -0.14 4.20 37.58
N ALA A 199 0.61 3.10 37.71
CA ALA A 199 1.37 2.53 36.60
C ALA A 199 0.45 2.05 35.46
N SER A 200 -0.67 1.40 35.78
CA SER A 200 -1.64 0.94 34.78
C SER A 200 -2.32 2.10 34.05
N GLU A 201 -2.57 3.22 34.74
CA GLU A 201 -3.12 4.43 34.12
C GLU A 201 -2.10 5.16 33.25
N LYS A 202 -0.83 5.20 33.68
CA LYS A 202 0.29 5.73 32.88
C LYS A 202 0.47 4.91 31.61
N GLU A 203 0.53 3.58 31.72
CA GLU A 203 0.61 2.66 30.58
C GLU A 203 -0.58 2.88 29.61
N TRP A 204 -1.80 3.03 30.14
CA TRP A 204 -2.99 3.30 29.33
C TRP A 204 -2.97 4.67 28.62
N LYS A 205 -2.41 5.71 29.26
CA LYS A 205 -2.24 7.04 28.64
C LYS A 205 -1.27 6.96 27.46
N LEU A 206 -0.11 6.34 27.65
CA LEU A 206 0.89 6.13 26.59
C LEU A 206 0.30 5.32 25.42
N PHE A 207 -0.44 4.24 25.72
CA PHE A 207 -1.09 3.46 24.67
C PHE A 207 -2.17 4.26 23.92
N ARG A 208 -2.90 5.17 24.58
CA ARG A 208 -3.86 6.02 23.87
C ARG A 208 -3.17 6.93 22.86
N GLU A 209 -2.01 7.48 23.20
CA GLU A 209 -1.20 8.28 22.28
C GLU A 209 -0.71 7.43 21.10
N GLU A 210 -0.11 6.25 21.36
CA GLU A 210 0.29 5.29 20.32
C GLU A 210 -0.89 4.87 19.43
N ARG A 211 -2.07 4.68 20.01
CA ARG A 211 -3.29 4.36 19.26
C ARG A 211 -3.70 5.50 18.34
N THR A 212 -3.66 6.75 18.83
CA THR A 212 -4.03 7.90 17.98
C THR A 212 -3.07 8.06 16.82
N THR A 213 -1.75 7.91 17.04
CA THR A 213 -0.76 7.96 15.96
C THR A 213 -0.93 6.79 14.99
N GLY A 214 -1.11 5.56 15.49
CA GLY A 214 -1.33 4.38 14.67
C GLY A 214 -2.60 4.47 13.79
N VAL A 215 -3.69 5.02 14.32
CA VAL A 215 -4.92 5.25 13.53
C VAL A 215 -4.68 6.26 12.40
N VAL A 216 -3.94 7.34 12.65
CA VAL A 216 -3.59 8.33 11.62
C VAL A 216 -2.72 7.68 10.53
N GLU A 217 -1.73 6.87 10.89
CA GLU A 217 -0.91 6.15 9.92
C GLU A 217 -1.72 5.18 9.04
N ILE A 218 -2.65 4.42 9.65
CA ILE A 218 -3.55 3.51 8.92
C ILE A 218 -4.45 4.31 7.96
N GLN A 219 -4.95 5.46 8.38
CA GLN A 219 -5.74 6.34 7.51
C GLN A 219 -4.92 6.86 6.33
N GLN A 220 -3.67 7.30 6.56
CA GLN A 220 -2.77 7.75 5.49
C GLN A 220 -2.46 6.63 4.50
N LEU A 221 -2.22 5.40 4.96
CA LEU A 221 -2.02 4.24 4.09
C LEU A 221 -3.27 3.96 3.24
N ARG A 222 -4.46 3.97 3.85
CA ARG A 222 -5.73 3.77 3.14
C ARG A 222 -6.00 4.87 2.13
N GLN A 223 -5.64 6.12 2.47
CA GLN A 223 -5.76 7.26 1.57
C GLN A 223 -4.84 7.10 0.36
N ARG A 224 -3.56 6.75 0.55
CA ARG A 224 -2.62 6.48 -0.56
C ARG A 224 -3.13 5.38 -1.50
N VAL A 225 -3.70 4.31 -0.93
CA VAL A 225 -4.32 3.24 -1.73
C VAL A 225 -5.53 3.75 -2.52
N ALA A 226 -6.39 4.56 -1.89
CA ALA A 226 -7.55 5.14 -2.56
C ALA A 226 -7.15 6.09 -3.70
N ASP A 227 -6.15 6.94 -3.48
CA ASP A 227 -5.64 7.90 -4.46
C ASP A 227 -5.03 7.17 -5.68
N GLU A 228 -4.25 6.11 -5.47
CA GLU A 228 -3.71 5.29 -6.58
C GLU A 228 -4.80 4.49 -7.30
N ASP A 229 -5.79 3.95 -6.59
CA ASP A 229 -6.94 3.28 -7.20
C ASP A 229 -7.76 4.25 -8.07
N GLU A 230 -7.93 5.51 -7.64
CA GLU A 230 -8.55 6.56 -8.43
C GLU A 230 -7.70 6.97 -9.63
N ALA A 231 -6.38 7.15 -9.45
CA ALA A 231 -5.46 7.47 -10.52
C ALA A 231 -5.48 6.38 -11.61
N ARG A 232 -5.53 5.11 -11.20
CA ARG A 232 -5.66 3.97 -12.11
C ARG A 232 -6.99 3.98 -12.86
N LYS A 233 -8.11 4.26 -12.18
CA LYS A 233 -9.43 4.37 -12.84
C LYS A 233 -9.45 5.51 -13.88
N LYS A 234 -8.86 6.66 -13.56
CA LYS A 234 -8.75 7.81 -14.47
C LYS A 234 -7.87 7.49 -15.69
N ALA A 235 -6.78 6.74 -15.50
CA ALA A 235 -5.91 6.31 -16.60
C ALA A 235 -6.64 5.38 -17.58
N VAL A 236 -7.37 4.38 -17.08
CA VAL A 236 -8.14 3.44 -17.92
C VAL A 236 -9.26 4.17 -18.68
N GLY A 237 -10.00 5.06 -18.02
CA GLY A 237 -11.07 5.81 -18.67
C GLY A 237 -10.61 6.72 -19.81
N ASN A 238 -9.39 7.27 -19.73
CA ASN A 238 -8.82 8.08 -20.82
C ASN A 238 -8.35 7.24 -22.01
N GLU A 239 -7.92 6.00 -21.81
CA GLU A 239 -7.48 5.12 -22.92
C GLU A 239 -8.65 4.66 -23.77
N ASP A 240 -9.80 4.34 -23.16
CA ASP A 240 -11.02 3.93 -23.88
C ASP A 240 -11.52 5.05 -24.80
N HIS A 241 -11.54 6.32 -24.34
CA HIS A 241 -11.92 7.46 -25.17
C HIS A 241 -10.93 7.76 -26.31
N GLN A 242 -9.64 7.48 -26.09
CA GLN A 242 -8.63 7.72 -27.12
C GLN A 242 -8.69 6.68 -28.25
N MET A 243 -9.10 5.44 -27.96
CA MET A 243 -9.29 4.43 -29.00
C MET A 243 -10.52 4.71 -29.88
N GLU A 244 -11.66 5.12 -29.31
CA GLU A 244 -12.88 5.44 -30.08
C GLU A 244 -12.65 6.59 -31.09
N THR A 245 -11.85 7.59 -30.72
CA THR A 245 -11.60 8.76 -31.59
C THR A 245 -10.68 8.42 -32.79
N SER A 246 -9.87 7.37 -32.68
CA SER A 246 -8.96 6.95 -33.75
C SER A 246 -9.60 6.03 -34.80
N GLU A 247 -10.68 5.34 -34.42
CA GLU A 247 -11.37 4.38 -35.29
C GLU A 247 -12.43 5.06 -36.19
N SER A 248 -12.99 6.19 -35.76
CA SER A 248 -13.92 7.00 -36.59
C SER A 248 -13.24 7.77 -37.72
N ALA A 249 -11.95 8.07 -37.63
CA ALA A 249 -11.21 8.79 -38.67
C ALA A 249 -10.77 7.91 -39.86
N SER A 250 -10.89 6.59 -39.75
CA SER A 250 -10.43 5.64 -40.80
C SER A 250 -11.56 5.05 -41.65
N LYS A 251 -12.82 5.42 -41.41
CA LYS A 251 -13.99 4.75 -42.01
C LYS A 251 -14.56 5.42 -43.27
N ASP A 252 -14.07 6.60 -43.66
CA ASP A 252 -14.55 7.31 -44.87
C ASP A 252 -13.75 7.00 -46.16
N GLY A 253 -12.80 6.05 -46.12
CA GLY A 253 -11.86 5.83 -47.24
C GLY A 253 -12.07 4.62 -48.15
N LEU A 254 -12.90 3.63 -47.81
CA LEU A 254 -12.94 2.35 -48.54
C LEU A 254 -14.36 1.81 -48.72
N ALA A 255 -15.15 2.52 -49.53
CA ALA A 255 -16.31 1.96 -50.21
C ALA A 255 -15.91 1.53 -51.63
N ASN A 256 -15.06 0.50 -51.78
CA ASN A 256 -15.10 -0.31 -52.98
C ASN A 256 -14.51 -1.71 -52.77
N GLU A 257 -15.20 -2.66 -53.38
CA GLU A 257 -14.74 -3.98 -53.82
C GLU A 257 -14.81 -5.22 -52.89
N SER A 258 -15.67 -6.13 -53.37
CA SER A 258 -15.59 -7.60 -53.32
C SER A 258 -16.08 -8.33 -52.07
N HIS A 259 -17.40 -8.49 -52.10
CA HIS A 259 -18.13 -9.73 -51.85
C HIS A 259 -17.34 -11.01 -52.24
N GLN A 260 -16.88 -11.79 -51.25
CA GLN A 260 -16.74 -13.25 -51.39
C GLN A 260 -16.72 -13.98 -50.03
N GLN A 261 -17.82 -14.69 -49.79
CA GLN A 261 -17.95 -15.98 -49.10
C GLN A 261 -17.22 -16.19 -47.76
N ARG A 262 -17.99 -16.11 -46.66
CA ARG A 262 -17.67 -16.79 -45.41
C ARG A 262 -18.70 -17.89 -45.12
N THR A 263 -18.19 -19.10 -45.00
CA THR A 263 -18.89 -20.32 -44.56
C THR A 263 -19.11 -20.31 -43.04
N PRO A 264 -20.16 -20.97 -42.52
CA PRO A 264 -20.45 -21.00 -41.10
C PRO A 264 -19.68 -22.15 -40.43
N ARG A 265 -18.59 -21.86 -39.72
CA ARG A 265 -17.99 -22.82 -38.77
C ARG A 265 -18.48 -22.58 -37.35
N ARG A 266 -19.49 -23.39 -37.04
CA ARG A 266 -20.01 -23.83 -35.75
C ARG A 266 -18.88 -24.37 -34.87
N SER A 267 -18.59 -23.71 -33.74
CA SER A 267 -18.04 -24.40 -32.57
C SER A 267 -18.58 -23.72 -31.29
N GLY A 268 -19.31 -24.51 -30.52
CA GLY A 268 -20.04 -24.07 -29.35
C GLY A 268 -19.10 -23.70 -28.21
N ARG A 269 -19.32 -22.50 -27.66
CA ARG A 269 -18.87 -22.16 -26.32
C ARG A 269 -20.12 -21.99 -25.48
N LYS A 270 -20.40 -22.99 -24.63
CA LYS A 270 -21.44 -22.94 -23.61
C LYS A 270 -21.23 -21.69 -22.77
N THR A 271 -22.03 -20.66 -23.01
CA THR A 271 -22.20 -19.54 -22.11
C THR A 271 -22.84 -20.07 -20.84
N GLY A 272 -22.02 -20.19 -19.79
CA GLY A 272 -22.51 -20.38 -18.43
C GLY A 272 -23.53 -19.30 -18.13
N GLN A 273 -24.76 -19.75 -17.95
CA GLN A 273 -25.92 -18.98 -17.55
C GLN A 273 -25.64 -18.39 -16.16
N ARG A 274 -24.92 -17.27 -16.10
CA ARG A 274 -24.77 -16.47 -14.88
C ARG A 274 -26.15 -15.87 -14.60
N ARG A 275 -26.92 -16.59 -13.78
CA ARG A 275 -28.19 -16.15 -13.21
C ARG A 275 -28.03 -14.72 -12.72
N SER A 276 -28.80 -13.82 -13.31
CA SER A 276 -29.02 -12.43 -12.92
C SER A 276 -29.77 -12.36 -11.59
N LEU A 277 -29.16 -12.85 -10.52
CA LEU A 277 -29.70 -12.84 -9.16
C LEU A 277 -29.02 -11.75 -8.32
N ARG A 278 -28.93 -10.50 -8.79
CA ARG A 278 -28.31 -9.42 -8.00
C ARG A 278 -28.93 -8.01 -8.02
N PRO A 279 -30.12 -7.69 -8.55
CA PRO A 279 -30.71 -6.38 -8.26
C PRO A 279 -31.22 -6.29 -6.80
N HIS A 280 -31.75 -7.39 -6.24
CA HIS A 280 -32.35 -7.39 -4.90
C HIS A 280 -31.33 -7.23 -3.77
N LEU A 281 -30.14 -7.84 -3.88
CA LEU A 281 -29.06 -7.71 -2.89
C LEU A 281 -28.46 -6.30 -2.87
N LEU A 282 -28.31 -5.66 -4.04
CA LEU A 282 -27.86 -4.26 -4.13
C LEU A 282 -28.88 -3.30 -3.50
N GLN A 283 -30.17 -3.56 -3.66
CA GLN A 283 -31.23 -2.76 -3.03
C GLN A 283 -31.31 -2.99 -1.52
N GLN A 284 -31.06 -4.22 -1.05
CA GLN A 284 -30.99 -4.55 0.37
C GLN A 284 -29.76 -3.92 1.04
N CYS A 285 -28.60 -3.92 0.37
CA CYS A 285 -27.41 -3.20 0.84
C CYS A 285 -27.62 -1.68 0.89
N ARG A 286 -28.32 -1.08 -0.09
CA ARG A 286 -28.66 0.36 -0.05
C ARG A 286 -29.57 0.71 1.13
N ARG A 287 -30.59 -0.09 1.40
CA ARG A 287 -31.47 0.10 2.57
C ARG A 287 -30.71 -0.04 3.89
N MET A 288 -29.81 -1.01 3.99
CA MET A 288 -28.99 -1.22 5.18
C MET A 288 -28.00 -0.07 5.41
N MET A 289 -27.39 0.47 4.35
CA MET A 289 -26.52 1.65 4.46
C MET A 289 -27.28 2.91 4.90
N MET A 290 -28.52 3.12 4.43
CA MET A 290 -29.32 4.26 4.89
C MET A 290 -29.70 4.14 6.38
N MET A 291 -30.09 2.95 6.84
CA MET A 291 -30.36 2.70 8.26
C MET A 291 -29.13 3.00 9.14
N LEU A 292 -27.94 2.55 8.72
CA LEU A 292 -26.69 2.81 9.46
C LEU A 292 -26.31 4.30 9.47
N SER A 293 -26.58 5.02 8.38
CA SER A 293 -26.39 6.47 8.33
C SER A 293 -27.34 7.21 9.28
N SER A 294 -28.62 6.80 9.34
CA SER A 294 -29.59 7.37 10.27
C SER A 294 -29.21 7.10 11.74
N ILE A 295 -28.75 5.89 12.06
CA ILE A 295 -28.30 5.55 13.42
C ILE A 295 -27.07 6.38 13.81
N SER A 296 -26.12 6.60 12.89
CA SER A 296 -24.97 7.46 13.13
C SER A 296 -25.38 8.90 13.47
N ILE A 297 -26.32 9.47 12.72
CA ILE A 297 -26.83 10.83 12.97
C ILE A 297 -27.51 10.93 14.34
N VAL A 298 -28.33 9.94 14.71
CA VAL A 298 -28.99 9.91 16.03
C VAL A 298 -27.97 9.77 17.17
N CYS A 299 -26.94 8.93 17.02
CA CYS A 299 -25.85 8.81 17.99
C CYS A 299 -25.03 10.10 18.13
N SER A 300 -24.77 10.81 17.03
CA SER A 300 -24.12 12.13 17.07
C SER A 300 -24.99 13.15 17.80
N LEU A 301 -26.29 13.21 17.51
CA LEU A 301 -27.22 14.13 18.20
C LEU A 301 -27.35 13.83 19.70
N LEU A 302 -27.36 12.55 20.09
CA LEU A 302 -27.37 12.15 21.51
C LEU A 302 -26.07 12.53 22.23
N SER A 303 -24.93 12.41 21.53
CA SER A 303 -23.63 12.81 22.08
C SER A 303 -23.52 14.33 22.23
N PHE A 304 -24.05 15.11 21.28
CA PHE A 304 -24.17 16.58 21.39
C PHE A 304 -25.12 16.99 22.53
N GLY A 305 -26.22 16.26 22.74
CA GLY A 305 -27.14 16.48 23.86
C GLY A 305 -26.46 16.30 25.22
N SER A 306 -25.66 15.24 25.41
CA SER A 306 -24.92 15.01 26.66
C SER A 306 -23.86 16.08 26.95
N ILE A 307 -23.21 16.59 25.91
CA ILE A 307 -22.25 17.71 26.04
C ILE A 307 -22.97 18.99 26.47
N LEU A 308 -24.13 19.31 25.85
CA LEU A 308 -24.94 20.46 26.23
C LEU A 308 -25.46 20.37 27.67
N LEU A 309 -25.94 19.20 28.10
CA LEU A 309 -26.36 18.96 29.49
C LEU A 309 -25.20 19.15 30.48
N SER A 310 -23.99 18.71 30.12
CA SER A 310 -22.81 18.89 30.95
C SER A 310 -22.40 20.37 31.05
N TYR A 311 -22.50 21.13 29.95
CA TYR A 311 -22.26 22.58 29.94
C TYR A 311 -23.29 23.34 30.76
N VAL A 312 -24.58 23.00 30.65
CA VAL A 312 -25.64 23.64 31.45
C VAL A 312 -25.45 23.33 32.93
N HIS A 313 -25.07 22.10 33.29
CA HIS A 313 -24.80 21.74 34.68
C HIS A 313 -23.58 22.47 35.26
N SER A 314 -22.47 22.56 34.52
CA SER A 314 -21.31 23.36 34.94
C SER A 314 -21.64 24.84 35.09
N PHE A 315 -22.39 25.41 34.14
CA PHE A 315 -22.81 26.81 34.20
C PHE A 315 -23.74 27.08 35.40
N PHE A 316 -24.63 26.15 35.73
CA PHE A 316 -25.52 26.27 36.89
C PHE A 316 -24.76 26.15 38.23
N CYS A 317 -23.75 25.26 38.30
CA CYS A 317 -22.87 25.18 39.47
C CYS A 317 -22.05 26.46 39.67
N GLU A 318 -21.56 27.07 38.59
CA GLU A 318 -20.76 28.31 38.64
C GLU A 318 -21.61 29.54 39.02
N LEU A 319 -22.88 29.58 38.60
CA LEU A 319 -23.85 30.58 39.05
C LEU A 319 -24.19 30.46 40.54
N LEU A 320 -24.26 29.23 41.07
CA LEU A 320 -24.54 28.99 42.49
C LEU A 320 -23.36 29.38 43.40
N THR A 321 -22.12 29.30 42.93
CA THR A 321 -20.94 29.76 43.69
C THR A 321 -20.75 31.28 43.65
N PHE A 322 -21.34 32.00 42.68
CA PHE A 322 -21.13 33.45 42.52
C PHE A 322 -22.09 34.34 43.32
N CYS A 323 -22.97 33.78 44.16
CA CYS A 323 -23.89 34.56 45.00
C CYS A 323 -23.67 34.37 46.53
N PRO A 324 -22.57 34.88 47.12
CA PRO A 324 -22.39 34.89 48.57
C PRO A 324 -22.68 36.28 49.16
N SER A 325 -23.90 36.84 49.07
CA SER A 325 -24.24 38.07 49.83
C SER A 325 -25.72 38.46 49.93
N LEU A 326 -26.65 37.51 50.03
CA LEU A 326 -27.97 37.83 50.59
C LEU A 326 -28.17 37.11 51.92
N SER A 327 -27.41 37.55 52.92
CA SER A 327 -27.79 37.40 54.33
C SER A 327 -28.84 38.46 54.62
N HIS A 328 -30.05 38.00 54.94
CA HIS A 328 -31.19 38.81 55.37
C HIS A 328 -30.90 39.58 56.69
N PRO A 329 -31.65 40.68 56.94
CA PRO A 329 -31.54 41.52 58.14
C PRO A 329 -32.03 40.84 59.42
#